data_AF-A0A940VJJ1-F1
#
_entry.id   AF-A0A940VJJ1-F1
#
_cell.length_a   1.000
_cell.length_b   1.000
_cell.length_c   1.000
_cell.angle_alpha   90.00
_cell.angle_beta   90.00
_cell.angle_gamma   90.00
#
_symmetry.space_group_name_H-M   'P 1'
#
loop_
_entity.id
_entity.type
_entity.pdbx_description
1 polymer ?
#
loop_
_entity_poly.entity_id
_entity_poly.type
_entity_poly.pdbx_seq_one_letter_code
_entity_poly.pdbx_strand_id
1 'polypeptide(L)'
;MVFHRQAEFQPLYDALTHTAIHGVKPDHVVTFLGRKLARAYRDEVGNDFSTRIQGTRIKHAMRWAAIKLYKKFGLIARVECIANDVTFFQHHRTVEHRDGTQEFTRPPVRKAIYSLPVLRELLGAATHRDLDFLAAIADPRPGLRALEKIATPVHDGERSYRGFNLFHGPDLDLFRTILRGEFTISGFHARQLRGHLAGLSGAQLSRCLKRLRTHGLIKKIGKRYKYYLTTLGRTVATAALKLRELVVLPLLTQPVAA
;
A
#
# COMPACT_ATOMS: atom_id res chain seq x y z
N MET A 1 0.48 -21.76 6.50
CA MET A 1 1.32 -21.07 5.50
C MET A 1 0.45 -20.02 4.83
N VAL A 2 0.87 -18.75 4.74
CA VAL A 2 0.00 -17.64 4.29
C VAL A 2 0.08 -17.39 2.77
N PHE A 3 1.24 -17.64 2.14
CA PHE A 3 1.43 -17.55 0.68
C PHE A 3 2.04 -18.83 0.14
N HIS A 4 1.55 -19.27 -1.04
CA HIS A 4 2.03 -20.48 -1.71
C HIS A 4 3.07 -20.20 -2.80
N ARG A 5 3.15 -18.96 -3.30
CA ARG A 5 4.06 -18.55 -4.37
C ARG A 5 4.80 -17.28 -4.00
N GLN A 6 6.13 -17.26 -4.22
CA GLN A 6 6.96 -16.09 -3.93
C GLN A 6 6.55 -14.87 -4.76
N ALA A 7 6.15 -15.09 -6.02
CA ALA A 7 5.69 -14.03 -6.93
C ALA A 7 4.45 -13.27 -6.42
N GLU A 8 3.62 -13.91 -5.58
CA GLU A 8 2.44 -13.24 -4.99
C GLU A 8 2.78 -12.44 -3.73
N PHE A 9 3.79 -12.90 -2.99
CA PHE A 9 4.24 -12.27 -1.75
C PHE A 9 5.14 -11.05 -2.01
N GLN A 10 5.99 -11.14 -3.04
CA GLN A 10 7.03 -10.13 -3.31
C GLN A 10 6.48 -8.70 -3.47
N PRO A 11 5.45 -8.44 -4.28
CA PRO A 11 4.97 -7.06 -4.47
C PRO A 11 4.39 -6.46 -3.20
N LEU A 12 3.70 -7.27 -2.40
CA LEU A 12 3.18 -6.85 -1.10
C LEU A 12 4.33 -6.54 -0.13
N TYR A 13 5.31 -7.44 -0.04
CA TYR A 13 6.45 -7.27 0.85
C TYR A 13 7.29 -6.03 0.53
N ASP A 14 7.50 -5.75 -0.75
CA ASP A 14 8.23 -4.55 -1.18
C ASP A 14 7.44 -3.27 -0.84
N ALA A 15 6.14 -3.24 -1.11
CA ALA A 15 5.31 -2.07 -0.74
C ALA A 15 5.26 -1.85 0.78
N LEU A 16 5.13 -2.92 1.57
CA LEU A 16 5.18 -2.85 3.03
C LEU A 16 6.51 -2.28 3.50
N THR A 17 7.62 -2.79 2.96
CA THR A 17 8.94 -2.37 3.40
C THR A 17 9.25 -0.92 3.02
N HIS A 18 9.04 -0.53 1.76
CA HIS A 18 9.22 0.85 1.33
C HIS A 18 8.33 1.83 2.11
N THR A 19 7.05 1.50 2.30
CA THR A 19 6.14 2.39 3.03
C THR A 19 6.49 2.49 4.50
N ALA A 20 6.88 1.39 5.15
CA ALA A 20 7.27 1.40 6.56
C ALA A 20 8.51 2.28 6.80
N ILE A 21 9.50 2.26 5.92
CA ILE A 21 10.71 3.11 6.05
C ILE A 21 10.33 4.60 6.02
N HIS A 22 9.44 5.00 5.12
CA HIS A 22 9.05 6.40 4.96
C HIS A 22 8.01 6.86 6.00
N GLY A 23 7.08 5.98 6.36
CA GLY A 23 5.93 6.26 7.22
C GLY A 23 6.19 6.09 8.72
N VAL A 24 7.09 5.19 9.12
CA VAL A 24 7.43 5.00 10.53
C VAL A 24 8.29 6.17 11.00
N LYS A 25 7.74 6.97 11.92
CA LYS A 25 8.43 8.06 12.61
C LYS A 25 8.85 7.57 14.00
N PRO A 26 9.76 8.28 14.70
CA PRO A 26 10.16 7.90 16.05
C PRO A 26 8.99 7.66 17.01
N ASP A 27 7.93 8.48 16.93
CA ASP A 27 6.71 8.32 17.73
C ASP A 27 6.01 6.97 17.52
N HIS A 28 6.03 6.46 16.28
CA HIS A 28 5.48 5.15 15.95
C HIS A 28 6.30 4.03 16.60
N VAL A 29 7.64 4.10 16.54
CA VAL A 29 8.53 3.10 17.17
C VAL A 29 8.30 3.04 18.68
N VAL A 30 8.20 4.19 19.33
CA VAL A 30 7.92 4.31 20.77
C VAL A 30 6.56 3.70 21.11
N THR A 31 5.56 3.99 20.28
CA THR A 31 4.23 3.39 20.39
C THR A 31 4.32 1.89 20.24
N PHE A 32 4.95 1.34 19.20
CA PHE A 32 5.07 -0.10 19.00
C PHE A 32 5.73 -0.81 20.18
N LEU A 33 6.66 -0.14 20.87
CA LEU A 33 7.35 -0.69 22.03
C LEU A 33 6.65 -0.43 23.37
N GLY A 34 5.46 0.17 23.37
CA GLY A 34 4.63 0.33 24.57
C GLY A 34 5.04 1.48 25.48
N ARG A 35 5.70 2.48 24.90
CA ARG A 35 6.20 3.67 25.58
C ARG A 35 5.47 4.93 25.07
N LYS A 36 5.68 6.05 25.76
CA LYS A 36 5.27 7.39 25.34
C LYS A 36 6.54 8.22 25.12
N LEU A 37 6.61 9.00 24.05
CA LEU A 37 7.77 9.85 23.79
C LEU A 37 7.69 11.06 24.74
N ALA A 38 8.60 11.13 25.72
CA ALA A 38 8.71 12.29 26.59
C ALA A 38 9.51 13.40 25.89
N ARG A 39 9.15 14.67 26.10
CA ARG A 39 9.86 15.83 25.51
C ARG A 39 11.36 15.90 25.88
N ALA A 40 11.75 15.21 26.96
CA ALA A 40 13.13 15.09 27.44
C ALA A 40 13.86 13.83 26.92
N TYR A 41 13.29 13.06 26.00
CA TYR A 41 13.91 11.85 25.47
C TYR A 41 15.13 12.21 24.61
N ARG A 42 16.34 11.86 25.07
CA ARG A 42 17.63 12.18 24.43
C ARG A 42 18.31 10.98 23.76
N ASP A 43 17.73 9.78 23.85
CA ASP A 43 18.31 8.54 23.32
C ASP A 43 17.95 8.35 21.84
N GLU A 44 18.76 7.55 21.12
CA GLU A 44 18.56 7.26 19.70
C GLU A 44 17.33 6.38 19.43
N VAL A 45 16.50 6.83 18.48
CA VAL A 45 15.39 6.06 17.88
C VAL A 45 15.59 6.05 16.38
N GLY A 46 15.52 4.89 15.76
CA GLY A 46 15.86 4.77 14.34
C GLY A 46 15.19 3.61 13.62
N ASN A 47 15.15 3.74 12.30
CA ASN A 47 14.73 2.71 11.36
C ASN A 47 15.94 2.32 10.50
N ASP A 48 16.20 1.02 10.38
CA ASP A 48 17.27 0.49 9.53
C ASP A 48 16.66 -0.41 8.45
N PHE A 49 17.08 -0.20 7.20
CA PHE A 49 16.71 -0.99 6.04
C PHE A 49 17.96 -1.59 5.40
N SER A 50 17.97 -2.90 5.22
CA SER A 50 19.10 -3.60 4.61
C SER A 50 18.61 -4.65 3.61
N THR A 51 19.19 -4.64 2.41
CA THR A 51 19.00 -5.65 1.37
C THR A 51 20.23 -6.57 1.38
N ARG A 52 20.05 -7.85 1.74
CA ARG A 52 21.12 -8.87 1.69
C ARG A 52 20.72 -10.02 0.77
N ILE A 53 21.67 -10.88 0.42
CA ILE A 53 21.46 -12.07 -0.45
C ILE A 53 20.28 -12.94 0.03
N GLN A 54 19.99 -12.95 1.34
CA GLN A 54 18.90 -13.72 1.96
C GLN A 54 17.55 -12.99 2.02
N GLY A 55 17.47 -11.73 1.57
CA GLY A 55 16.25 -10.92 1.54
C GLY A 55 16.39 -9.54 2.18
N THR A 56 15.29 -8.80 2.16
CA THR A 56 15.17 -7.46 2.72
C THR A 56 14.74 -7.55 4.19
N ARG A 57 15.28 -6.64 5.02
CA ARG A 57 14.93 -6.51 6.45
C ARG A 57 14.65 -5.06 6.80
N ILE A 58 13.60 -4.86 7.60
CA ILE A 58 13.38 -3.63 8.35
C ILE A 58 13.60 -3.88 9.83
N LYS A 59 14.24 -2.94 10.51
CA LYS A 59 14.40 -2.93 11.96
C LYS A 59 13.98 -1.58 12.51
N HIS A 60 12.97 -1.57 13.36
CA HIS A 60 12.56 -0.44 14.19
C HIS A 60 13.22 -0.59 15.55
N ALA A 61 14.15 0.31 15.91
CA ALA A 61 14.94 0.17 17.13
C ALA A 61 14.75 1.34 18.08
N MET A 62 14.64 1.02 19.37
CA MET A 62 14.66 1.97 20.47
C MET A 62 15.56 1.41 21.57
N ARG A 63 16.83 1.81 21.53
CA ARG A 63 17.87 1.44 22.50
C ARG A 63 17.95 -0.07 22.79
N TRP A 64 17.30 -0.55 23.84
CA TRP A 64 17.37 -1.94 24.32
C TRP A 64 16.39 -2.90 23.65
N ALA A 65 15.43 -2.40 22.88
CA ALA A 65 14.45 -3.22 22.18
C ALA A 65 14.36 -2.85 20.71
N ALA A 66 13.99 -3.83 19.88
CA ALA A 66 13.75 -3.59 18.46
C ALA A 66 12.70 -4.54 17.92
N ILE A 67 11.93 -4.08 16.95
CA ILE A 67 11.05 -4.92 16.13
C ILE A 67 11.71 -5.12 14.78
N LYS A 68 11.73 -6.36 14.30
CA LYS A 68 12.32 -6.74 13.03
C LYS A 68 11.26 -7.40 12.15
N LEU A 69 11.16 -6.92 10.93
CA LEU A 69 10.44 -7.56 9.84
C LEU A 69 11.46 -8.08 8.84
N TYR A 70 11.40 -9.37 8.51
CA TYR A 70 12.23 -9.93 7.45
C TYR A 70 11.49 -10.98 6.62
N LYS A 71 11.91 -11.09 5.37
CA LYS A 71 11.48 -12.11 4.44
C LYS A 71 12.17 -13.43 4.78
N LYS A 72 11.40 -14.42 5.26
CA LYS A 72 11.88 -15.77 5.54
C LYS A 72 11.46 -16.71 4.41
N PHE A 73 12.43 -17.37 3.78
CA PHE A 73 12.26 -18.31 2.66
C PHE A 73 11.49 -17.76 1.44
N GLY A 74 11.36 -16.43 1.35
CA GLY A 74 10.59 -15.75 0.31
C GLY A 74 9.08 -15.96 0.31
N LEU A 75 8.53 -16.61 1.32
CA LEU A 75 7.11 -16.93 1.41
C LEU A 75 6.44 -16.39 2.68
N ILE A 76 7.24 -15.94 3.65
CA ILE A 76 6.77 -15.54 4.97
C ILE A 76 7.38 -14.20 5.36
N ALA A 77 6.52 -13.22 5.65
CA ALA A 77 6.89 -12.05 6.45
C ALA A 77 6.93 -12.49 7.92
N ARG A 78 8.12 -12.54 8.52
CA ARG A 78 8.25 -12.77 9.96
C ARG A 78 8.49 -11.44 10.65
N VAL A 79 7.62 -11.13 11.59
CA VAL A 79 7.79 -10.03 12.54
C VAL A 79 8.21 -10.62 13.88
N GLU A 80 9.22 -10.04 14.51
CA GLU A 80 9.65 -10.40 15.85
C GLU A 80 10.08 -9.16 16.63
N CYS A 81 9.66 -9.07 17.88
CA CYS A 81 10.21 -8.13 18.84
C CYS A 81 11.35 -8.78 19.62
N ILE A 82 12.50 -8.09 19.69
CA ILE A 82 13.68 -8.50 20.45
C ILE A 82 13.98 -7.47 21.54
N ALA A 83 14.56 -7.94 22.65
CA ALA A 83 14.98 -7.08 23.75
C ALA A 83 16.28 -7.58 24.35
N ASN A 84 17.30 -6.73 24.38
CA ASN A 84 18.59 -6.98 25.03
C ASN A 84 18.50 -6.72 26.54
N ASP A 85 17.66 -5.77 26.96
CA ASP A 85 17.38 -5.51 28.36
C ASP A 85 15.87 -5.45 28.60
N VAL A 86 15.34 -6.44 29.33
CA VAL A 86 13.91 -6.56 29.62
C VAL A 86 13.41 -5.49 30.60
N THR A 87 14.30 -4.88 31.39
CA THR A 87 13.93 -3.75 32.29
C THR A 87 13.47 -2.52 31.49
N PHE A 88 13.72 -2.51 30.18
CA PHE A 88 13.13 -1.57 29.25
C PHE A 88 11.60 -1.62 29.21
N PHE A 89 10.96 -2.72 29.61
CA PHE A 89 9.50 -2.79 29.69
C PHE A 89 8.99 -2.63 31.12
N GLN A 90 7.73 -2.23 31.24
CA GLN A 90 7.05 -2.04 32.51
C GLN A 90 5.70 -2.76 32.50
N HIS A 91 5.41 -3.45 33.59
CA HIS A 91 4.14 -4.12 33.84
C HIS A 91 3.61 -3.72 35.22
N HIS A 92 2.30 -3.82 35.42
CA HIS A 92 1.71 -3.62 36.75
C HIS A 92 1.94 -4.87 37.58
N ARG A 93 2.45 -4.70 38.81
CA ARG A 93 2.52 -5.75 39.82
C ARG A 93 2.58 -5.14 41.21
N THR A 94 2.26 -5.94 42.21
CA THR A 94 2.60 -5.63 43.60
C THR A 94 4.12 -5.77 43.79
N VAL A 95 4.74 -4.75 44.35
CA VAL A 95 6.14 -4.73 44.75
C VAL A 95 6.19 -4.74 46.27
N GLU A 96 6.89 -5.72 46.81
CA GLU A 96 7.23 -5.75 48.24
C GLU A 96 8.55 -5.00 48.45
N HIS A 97 8.53 -4.07 49.40
CA HIS A 97 9.67 -3.26 49.80
C HIS A 97 10.39 -3.90 50.99
N ARG A 98 11.64 -3.49 51.23
CA ARG A 98 12.47 -4.07 52.31
C ARG A 98 11.93 -3.79 53.72
N ASP A 99 11.13 -2.75 53.86
CA ASP A 99 10.45 -2.38 55.10
C ASP A 99 9.13 -3.16 55.33
N GLY A 100 8.81 -4.12 54.46
CA GLY A 100 7.60 -4.95 54.54
C GLY A 100 6.36 -4.31 53.93
N THR A 101 6.45 -3.07 53.43
CA THR A 101 5.33 -2.42 52.75
C THR A 101 5.12 -3.01 51.35
N GLN A 102 3.87 -3.00 50.87
CA GLN A 102 3.51 -3.46 49.53
C GLN A 102 2.88 -2.33 48.74
N GLU A 103 3.27 -2.23 47.47
CA GLU A 103 2.76 -1.19 46.58
C GLU A 103 2.38 -1.77 45.21
N PHE A 104 1.15 -1.54 44.75
CA PHE A 104 0.74 -1.88 43.39
C PHE A 104 1.16 -0.75 42.44
N THR A 105 2.23 -0.99 41.69
CA THR A 105 2.82 0.02 40.80
C THR A 105 3.21 -0.61 39.46
N ARG A 106 3.75 0.19 38.54
CA ARG A 106 4.17 -0.24 37.20
C ARG A 106 5.70 -0.27 37.05
N PRO A 107 6.43 -1.08 37.83
CA PRO A 107 7.88 -1.07 37.81
C PRO A 107 8.45 -1.70 36.52
N PRO A 108 9.75 -1.48 36.25
CA PRO A 108 10.50 -2.26 35.28
C PRO A 108 10.37 -3.78 35.48
N VAL A 109 10.30 -4.52 34.38
CA VAL A 109 10.34 -5.99 34.39
C VAL A 109 11.69 -6.45 34.94
N ARG A 110 11.70 -7.51 35.75
CA ARG A 110 12.94 -8.06 36.34
C ARG A 110 13.60 -9.04 35.36
N LYS A 111 14.93 -9.11 35.36
CA LYS A 111 15.68 -10.18 34.69
C LYS A 111 15.55 -11.47 35.51
N ALA A 112 14.44 -12.18 35.35
CA ALA A 112 14.15 -13.43 36.07
C ALA A 112 13.26 -14.35 35.23
N ILE A 113 13.37 -15.66 35.45
CA ILE A 113 12.55 -16.69 34.76
C ILE A 113 11.05 -16.44 35.02
N TYR A 114 10.68 -15.98 36.22
CA TYR A 114 9.30 -15.63 36.57
C TYR A 114 8.72 -14.47 35.75
N SER A 115 9.56 -13.67 35.09
CA SER A 115 9.11 -12.57 34.23
C SER A 115 8.81 -13.02 32.79
N LEU A 116 9.05 -14.28 32.43
CA LEU A 116 8.82 -14.80 31.07
C LEU A 116 7.35 -14.68 30.59
N PRO A 117 6.33 -15.00 31.41
CA PRO A 117 4.93 -14.88 30.96
C PRO A 117 4.57 -13.44 30.58
N VAL A 118 4.96 -12.49 31.43
CA VAL A 118 4.76 -11.06 31.22
C VAL A 118 5.54 -10.58 30.00
N LEU A 119 6.80 -11.01 29.87
CA LEU A 119 7.64 -10.63 28.74
C LEU A 119 7.05 -11.14 27.41
N ARG A 120 6.51 -12.36 27.39
CA ARG A 120 5.80 -12.91 26.23
C ARG A 120 4.63 -12.02 25.83
N GLU A 121 3.83 -11.58 26.79
CA GLU A 121 2.69 -10.68 26.53
C GLU A 121 3.15 -9.33 26.00
N LEU A 122 4.18 -8.72 26.59
CA LEU A 122 4.70 -7.41 26.19
C LEU A 122 5.31 -7.44 24.78
N LEU A 123 6.14 -8.45 24.49
CA LEU A 123 6.75 -8.62 23.17
C LEU A 123 5.71 -9.00 22.11
N GLY A 124 4.72 -9.82 22.49
CA GLY A 124 3.57 -10.14 21.65
C GLY A 124 2.77 -8.89 21.31
N ALA A 125 2.40 -8.08 22.31
CA ALA A 125 1.68 -6.83 22.12
C ALA A 125 2.47 -5.81 21.29
N ALA A 126 3.80 -5.78 21.41
CA ALA A 126 4.65 -4.95 20.55
C ALA A 126 4.61 -5.41 19.09
N THR A 127 4.74 -6.72 18.87
CA THR A 127 4.65 -7.34 17.54
C THR A 127 3.28 -7.12 16.90
N HIS A 128 2.19 -7.24 17.67
CA HIS A 128 0.83 -7.01 17.18
C HIS A 128 0.59 -5.57 16.74
N ARG A 129 1.07 -4.58 17.50
CA ARG A 129 0.91 -3.16 17.11
C ARG A 129 1.67 -2.80 15.85
N ASP A 130 2.85 -3.38 15.65
CA ASP A 130 3.60 -3.25 14.40
C ASP A 130 2.86 -3.93 13.24
N LEU A 131 2.32 -5.13 13.45
CA LEU A 131 1.48 -5.82 12.46
C LEU A 131 0.22 -5.03 12.10
N ASP A 132 -0.45 -4.43 13.09
CA ASP A 132 -1.64 -3.59 12.87
C ASP A 132 -1.29 -2.35 12.03
N PHE A 133 -0.13 -1.73 12.29
CA PHE A 133 0.39 -0.64 11.49
C PHE A 133 0.70 -1.10 10.05
N LEU A 134 1.35 -2.25 9.88
CA LEU A 134 1.64 -2.80 8.55
C LEU A 134 0.37 -3.18 7.80
N ALA A 135 -0.66 -3.68 8.50
CA ALA A 135 -1.95 -4.03 7.92
C ALA A 135 -2.71 -2.80 7.39
N ALA A 136 -2.45 -1.61 7.93
CA ALA A 136 -3.00 -0.36 7.44
C ALA A 136 -2.34 0.12 6.12
N ILE A 137 -1.17 -0.42 5.75
CA ILE A 137 -0.51 -0.09 4.48
C ILE A 137 -1.30 -0.72 3.33
N ALA A 138 -1.60 0.09 2.32
CA ALA A 138 -2.37 -0.35 1.16
C ALA A 138 -1.67 -1.47 0.39
N ASP A 139 -2.38 -2.58 0.15
CA ASP A 139 -1.93 -3.65 -0.73
C ASP A 139 -1.82 -3.13 -2.18
N PRO A 140 -0.64 -3.22 -2.83
CA PRO A 140 -0.47 -2.74 -4.20
C PRO A 140 -1.07 -3.69 -5.25
N ARG A 141 -1.36 -4.95 -4.90
CA ARG A 141 -1.79 -5.99 -5.85
C ARG A 141 -3.06 -5.65 -6.64
N PRO A 142 -4.11 -5.03 -6.06
CA PRO A 142 -5.24 -4.52 -6.83
C PRO A 142 -4.82 -3.50 -7.91
N GLY A 143 -3.86 -2.62 -7.60
CA GLY A 143 -3.30 -1.65 -8.55
C GLY A 143 -2.53 -2.33 -9.68
N LEU A 144 -1.69 -3.31 -9.37
CA LEU A 144 -0.96 -4.11 -10.36
C LEU A 144 -1.91 -4.86 -11.31
N ARG A 145 -2.91 -5.55 -10.76
CA ARG A 145 -3.93 -6.25 -11.55
C ARG A 145 -4.73 -5.29 -12.43
N ALA A 146 -5.07 -4.11 -11.93
CA ALA A 146 -5.74 -3.07 -12.71
C ALA A 146 -4.87 -2.60 -13.88
N LEU A 147 -3.58 -2.34 -13.64
CA LEU A 147 -2.64 -1.93 -14.68
C LEU A 147 -2.47 -3.01 -15.76
N GLU A 148 -2.22 -4.27 -15.35
CA GLU A 148 -2.12 -5.40 -16.29
C GLU A 148 -3.38 -5.55 -17.13
N LYS A 149 -4.56 -5.47 -16.51
CA LYS A 149 -5.85 -5.59 -17.20
C LYS A 149 -6.03 -4.53 -18.29
N ILE A 150 -5.39 -3.37 -18.16
CA ILE A 150 -5.56 -2.25 -19.09
C ILE A 150 -4.46 -2.23 -20.15
N ALA A 151 -3.27 -2.69 -19.80
CA ALA A 151 -2.13 -2.77 -20.70
C ALA A 151 -2.20 -4.00 -21.63
N THR A 152 -2.73 -5.14 -21.14
CA THR A 152 -2.74 -6.39 -21.90
C THR A 152 -4.05 -6.61 -22.67
N PRO A 153 -4.03 -7.37 -23.78
CA PRO A 153 -5.25 -7.72 -24.51
C PRO A 153 -6.22 -8.56 -23.69
N VAL A 154 -7.53 -8.33 -23.87
CA VAL A 154 -8.60 -9.15 -23.26
C VAL A 154 -9.42 -9.82 -24.35
N HIS A 155 -9.74 -11.10 -24.16
CA HIS A 155 -10.55 -11.90 -25.09
C HIS A 155 -12.03 -11.90 -24.69
N ASP A 156 -12.91 -11.84 -25.68
CA ASP A 156 -14.37 -11.98 -25.55
C ASP A 156 -14.86 -12.89 -26.68
N GLY A 157 -15.01 -14.18 -26.35
CA GLY A 157 -15.12 -15.26 -27.33
C GLY A 157 -13.86 -15.35 -28.20
N GLU A 158 -14.06 -15.53 -29.51
CA GLU A 158 -12.98 -15.58 -30.52
C GLU A 158 -12.31 -14.22 -30.80
N ARG A 159 -12.77 -13.14 -30.18
CA ARG A 159 -12.27 -11.78 -30.47
C ARG A 159 -11.34 -11.28 -29.37
N SER A 160 -10.14 -10.87 -29.79
CA SER A 160 -9.18 -10.18 -28.93
C SER A 160 -9.34 -8.66 -29.02
N TYR A 161 -9.30 -7.99 -27.87
CA TYR A 161 -9.32 -6.54 -27.75
C TYR A 161 -8.01 -6.08 -27.12
N ARG A 162 -7.20 -5.32 -27.87
CA ARG A 162 -5.92 -4.80 -27.38
C ARG A 162 -6.09 -3.89 -26.16
N GLY A 163 -5.07 -3.82 -25.31
CA GLY A 163 -4.97 -2.83 -24.25
C GLY A 163 -4.93 -1.37 -24.75
N PHE A 164 -4.90 -0.44 -23.80
CA PHE A 164 -4.94 1.00 -24.06
C PHE A 164 -3.57 1.66 -23.90
N ASN A 165 -3.21 2.51 -24.85
CA ASN A 165 -2.11 3.46 -24.68
C ASN A 165 -2.64 4.75 -24.07
N LEU A 166 -2.50 4.92 -22.75
CA LEU A 166 -3.07 6.06 -22.04
C LEU A 166 -2.26 7.36 -22.19
N PHE A 167 -1.13 7.34 -22.89
CA PHE A 167 -0.22 8.49 -23.02
C PHE A 167 -0.29 9.19 -24.37
N HIS A 168 -0.84 8.55 -25.40
CA HIS A 168 -0.79 9.06 -26.77
C HIS A 168 -1.95 8.59 -27.65
N GLY A 169 -2.26 9.40 -28.67
CA GLY A 169 -3.13 9.03 -29.79
C GLY A 169 -4.61 8.85 -29.42
N PRO A 170 -5.36 8.06 -30.21
CA PRO A 170 -6.82 7.94 -30.07
C PRO A 170 -7.30 7.44 -28.71
N ASP A 171 -6.47 6.66 -28.02
CA ASP A 171 -6.76 6.15 -26.69
C ASP A 171 -6.71 7.29 -25.65
N LEU A 172 -5.71 8.18 -25.72
CA LEU A 172 -5.66 9.38 -24.87
C LEU A 172 -6.86 10.29 -25.09
N ASP A 173 -7.21 10.58 -26.35
CA ASP A 173 -8.34 11.45 -26.69
C ASP A 173 -9.67 10.90 -26.19
N LEU A 174 -9.85 9.58 -26.30
CA LEU A 174 -10.99 8.87 -25.74
C LEU A 174 -11.08 9.05 -24.23
N PHE A 175 -9.96 8.87 -23.51
CA PHE A 175 -9.93 8.98 -22.04
C PHE A 175 -10.12 10.41 -21.54
N ARG A 176 -9.55 11.41 -22.23
CA ARG A 176 -9.82 12.84 -21.97
C ARG A 176 -11.29 13.16 -22.18
N THR A 177 -11.88 12.64 -23.27
CA THR A 177 -13.29 12.86 -23.59
C THR A 177 -14.20 12.28 -22.51
N ILE A 178 -14.07 11.00 -22.16
CA ILE A 178 -14.97 10.34 -21.20
C ILE A 178 -14.84 10.87 -19.77
N LEU A 179 -13.74 11.57 -19.43
CA LEU A 179 -13.55 12.22 -18.14
C LEU A 179 -14.18 13.61 -18.02
N ARG A 180 -14.70 14.19 -19.11
CA ARG A 180 -15.40 15.49 -19.05
C ARG A 180 -16.52 15.42 -18.01
N GLY A 181 -16.67 16.51 -17.23
CA GLY A 181 -17.59 16.55 -16.09
C GLY A 181 -19.03 16.17 -16.45
N GLU A 182 -19.50 16.64 -17.60
CA GLU A 182 -20.82 16.30 -18.16
C GLU A 182 -21.07 14.79 -18.29
N PHE A 183 -20.05 14.02 -18.70
CA PHE A 183 -20.14 12.57 -18.88
C PHE A 183 -19.91 11.79 -17.58
N THR A 184 -19.17 12.38 -16.64
CA THR A 184 -18.99 11.79 -15.31
C THR A 184 -20.27 11.88 -14.48
N ILE A 185 -20.99 13.00 -14.57
CA ILE A 185 -22.25 13.22 -13.85
C ILE A 185 -23.38 12.45 -14.51
N SER A 186 -23.59 12.69 -15.81
CA SER A 186 -24.79 12.23 -16.49
C SER A 186 -24.58 10.96 -17.30
N GLY A 187 -23.35 10.45 -17.45
CA GLY A 187 -23.03 9.36 -18.37
C GLY A 187 -22.95 9.85 -19.82
N PHE A 188 -22.70 8.93 -20.75
CA PHE A 188 -22.48 9.30 -22.16
C PHE A 188 -23.08 8.29 -23.14
N HIS A 189 -23.39 8.82 -24.33
CA HIS A 189 -23.84 8.08 -25.50
C HIS A 189 -22.79 8.14 -26.62
N ALA A 190 -22.77 7.16 -27.51
CA ALA A 190 -21.87 7.16 -28.67
C ALA A 190 -22.04 8.42 -29.54
N ARG A 191 -23.29 8.90 -29.71
CA ARG A 191 -23.56 10.13 -30.47
C ARG A 191 -22.89 11.37 -29.86
N GLN A 192 -22.85 11.46 -28.52
CA GLN A 192 -22.21 12.59 -27.82
C GLN A 192 -20.69 12.53 -27.97
N LEU A 193 -20.09 11.34 -27.85
CA LEU A 193 -18.64 11.18 -28.01
C LEU A 193 -18.15 11.55 -29.42
N ARG A 194 -18.99 11.37 -30.45
CA ARG A 194 -18.63 11.70 -31.84
C ARG A 194 -18.30 13.19 -32.02
N GLY A 195 -18.94 14.08 -31.25
CA GLY A 195 -18.66 15.52 -31.30
C GLY A 195 -17.25 15.88 -30.79
N HIS A 196 -16.64 15.02 -29.98
CA HIS A 196 -15.29 15.23 -29.43
C HIS A 196 -14.22 14.38 -30.11
N LEU A 197 -14.62 13.30 -30.77
CA LEU A 197 -13.75 12.34 -31.43
C LEU A 197 -14.00 12.34 -32.94
N ALA A 198 -13.85 13.51 -33.57
CA ALA A 198 -14.23 13.74 -34.97
C ALA A 198 -13.50 12.82 -35.97
N GLY A 199 -12.35 12.24 -35.60
CA GLY A 199 -11.61 11.28 -36.43
C GLY A 199 -12.14 9.83 -36.37
N LEU A 200 -13.16 9.52 -35.57
CA LEU A 200 -13.69 8.16 -35.42
C LEU A 200 -15.05 7.97 -36.10
N SER A 201 -15.13 6.98 -36.99
CA SER A 201 -16.39 6.51 -37.56
C SER A 201 -17.31 5.89 -36.50
N GLY A 202 -18.60 5.78 -36.80
CA GLY A 202 -19.56 5.15 -35.87
C GLY A 202 -19.21 3.70 -35.52
N ALA A 203 -18.64 2.95 -36.45
CA ALA A 203 -18.19 1.58 -36.23
C ALA A 203 -16.93 1.53 -35.34
N GLN A 204 -15.97 2.44 -35.57
CA GLN A 204 -14.77 2.57 -34.74
C GLN A 204 -15.14 2.94 -33.30
N LEU A 205 -16.06 3.89 -33.11
CA LEU A 205 -16.52 4.29 -31.79
C LEU A 205 -17.25 3.16 -31.06
N SER A 206 -18.09 2.40 -31.77
CA SER A 206 -18.75 1.22 -31.21
C SER A 206 -17.75 0.16 -30.76
N ARG A 207 -16.67 -0.06 -31.53
CA ARG A 207 -15.56 -0.95 -31.16
C ARG A 207 -14.79 -0.41 -29.95
N CYS A 208 -14.57 0.91 -29.85
CA CYS A 208 -13.95 1.53 -28.68
C CYS A 208 -14.79 1.34 -27.41
N LEU A 209 -16.12 1.55 -27.50
CA LEU A 209 -17.04 1.32 -26.38
C LEU A 209 -17.09 -0.14 -25.97
N LYS A 210 -17.09 -1.07 -26.94
CA LYS A 210 -17.01 -2.51 -26.66
C LYS A 210 -15.70 -2.85 -25.94
N ARG A 211 -14.56 -2.34 -26.42
CA ARG A 211 -13.26 -2.50 -25.77
C ARG A 211 -13.28 -1.96 -24.34
N LEU A 212 -13.72 -0.72 -24.11
CA LEU A 212 -13.87 -0.15 -22.76
C LEU A 212 -14.71 -1.03 -21.83
N ARG A 213 -15.78 -1.67 -22.35
CA ARG A 213 -16.61 -2.62 -21.59
C ARG A 213 -15.89 -3.91 -21.28
N THR A 214 -15.21 -4.50 -22.27
CA THR A 214 -14.48 -5.76 -22.10
C THR A 214 -13.37 -5.60 -21.04
N HIS A 215 -12.69 -4.46 -21.01
CA HIS A 215 -11.73 -4.13 -19.94
C HIS A 215 -12.40 -3.72 -18.61
N GLY A 216 -13.73 -3.61 -18.55
CA GLY A 216 -14.49 -3.27 -17.34
C GLY A 216 -14.37 -1.81 -16.92
N LEU A 217 -13.97 -0.92 -17.82
CA LEU A 217 -13.80 0.52 -17.56
C LEU A 217 -15.12 1.28 -17.62
N ILE A 218 -16.08 0.76 -18.40
CA ILE A 218 -17.42 1.34 -18.50
C ILE A 218 -18.49 0.25 -18.33
N LYS A 219 -19.65 0.66 -17.84
CA LYS A 219 -20.86 -0.16 -17.77
C LYS A 219 -21.97 0.45 -18.61
N LYS A 220 -22.77 -0.38 -19.27
CA LYS A 220 -23.96 0.03 -20.03
C LYS A 220 -25.17 0.01 -19.11
N ILE A 221 -26.04 1.02 -19.18
CA ILE A 221 -27.34 1.00 -18.51
C ILE A 221 -28.26 0.00 -19.22
N GLY A 222 -29.03 -0.78 -18.45
CA GLY A 222 -30.05 -1.67 -19.00
C GLY A 222 -31.03 -0.92 -19.92
N LYS A 223 -31.39 -1.56 -21.03
CA LYS A 223 -32.40 -1.07 -22.00
C LYS A 223 -32.10 0.32 -22.63
N ARG A 224 -30.88 0.87 -22.47
CA ARG A 224 -30.49 2.17 -23.05
C ARG A 224 -29.08 2.11 -23.63
N TYR A 225 -28.78 2.90 -24.68
CA TYR A 225 -27.43 3.04 -25.24
C TYR A 225 -26.57 4.04 -24.47
N LYS A 226 -26.65 4.01 -23.14
CA LYS A 226 -26.01 4.95 -22.23
C LYS A 226 -24.96 4.23 -21.39
N TYR A 227 -23.82 4.87 -21.18
CA TYR A 227 -22.68 4.29 -20.49
C TYR A 227 -22.22 5.18 -19.34
N TYR A 228 -21.67 4.55 -18.30
CA TYR A 228 -20.99 5.23 -17.19
C TYR A 228 -19.62 4.61 -16.97
N LEU A 229 -18.66 5.43 -16.53
CA LEU A 229 -17.40 4.92 -16.01
C LEU A 229 -17.66 4.06 -14.76
N THR A 230 -16.94 2.94 -14.66
CA THR A 230 -16.87 2.16 -13.44
C THR A 230 -15.93 2.84 -12.43
N THR A 231 -15.86 2.34 -11.20
CA THR A 231 -14.84 2.81 -10.24
C THR A 231 -13.43 2.62 -10.81
N LEU A 232 -13.15 1.46 -11.40
CA LEU A 232 -11.88 1.21 -12.11
C LEU A 232 -11.66 2.22 -13.24
N GLY A 233 -12.66 2.43 -14.11
CA GLY A 233 -12.56 3.39 -15.22
C GLY A 233 -12.22 4.80 -14.76
N ARG A 234 -12.86 5.29 -13.70
CA ARG A 234 -12.57 6.60 -13.10
C ARG A 234 -11.16 6.69 -12.56
N THR A 235 -10.74 5.70 -11.75
CA THR A 235 -9.40 5.67 -11.15
C THR A 235 -8.32 5.66 -12.22
N VAL A 236 -8.47 4.81 -13.23
CA VAL A 236 -7.47 4.63 -14.30
C VAL A 236 -7.36 5.87 -15.15
N ALA A 237 -8.50 6.40 -15.60
CA ALA A 237 -8.51 7.58 -16.43
C ALA A 237 -7.88 8.77 -15.70
N THR A 238 -8.24 8.97 -14.44
CA THR A 238 -7.71 10.05 -13.61
C THR A 238 -6.23 9.87 -13.34
N ALA A 239 -5.79 8.65 -12.98
CA ALA A 239 -4.39 8.36 -12.70
C ALA A 239 -3.52 8.58 -13.92
N ALA A 240 -3.94 8.10 -15.09
CA ALA A 240 -3.17 8.26 -16.32
C ALA A 240 -3.05 9.73 -16.75
N LEU A 241 -4.14 10.50 -16.70
CA LEU A 241 -4.06 11.93 -17.01
C LEU A 241 -3.21 12.68 -16.00
N LYS A 242 -3.35 12.42 -14.69
CA LYS A 242 -2.48 13.05 -13.67
C LYS A 242 -1.02 12.72 -13.90
N LEU A 243 -0.70 11.44 -14.12
CA LEU A 243 0.67 10.99 -14.38
C LEU A 243 1.24 11.66 -15.63
N ARG A 244 0.47 11.73 -16.72
CA ARG A 244 0.89 12.37 -17.96
C ARG A 244 1.11 13.87 -17.79
N GLU A 245 0.10 14.61 -17.31
CA GLU A 245 0.12 16.08 -17.28
C GLU A 245 0.98 16.65 -16.14
N LEU A 246 1.02 16.00 -14.97
CA LEU A 246 1.65 16.56 -13.77
C LEU A 246 3.03 15.97 -13.48
N VAL A 247 3.41 14.86 -14.10
CA VAL A 247 4.69 14.19 -13.85
C VAL A 247 5.49 14.07 -15.14
N VAL A 248 4.98 13.35 -16.13
CA VAL A 248 5.74 13.05 -17.35
C VAL A 248 6.05 14.31 -18.16
N LEU A 249 5.04 15.13 -18.47
CA LEU A 249 5.28 16.34 -19.26
C LEU A 249 6.22 17.33 -18.54
N PRO A 250 6.02 17.68 -17.25
CA PRO A 250 6.95 18.56 -16.54
C PRO A 250 8.38 18.03 -16.51
N LEU A 251 8.58 16.73 -16.24
CA LEU A 251 9.91 16.12 -16.22
C LEU A 251 10.61 16.19 -17.58
N LEU A 252 9.87 16.00 -18.67
CA LEU A 252 10.43 16.11 -20.02
C LEU A 252 10.72 17.56 -20.45
N THR A 253 10.07 18.54 -19.82
CA THR A 253 10.32 19.97 -20.07
C THR A 253 11.44 20.55 -19.21
N GLN A 254 11.84 19.87 -18.13
CA GLN A 254 12.97 20.31 -17.31
C GLN A 254 14.28 19.84 -17.96
N PRO A 255 15.24 20.73 -18.22
CA PRO A 255 16.56 20.31 -18.65
C PRO A 255 17.16 19.47 -17.52
N VAL A 256 17.51 18.22 -17.83
CA VAL A 256 18.35 17.42 -16.94
C VAL A 256 19.68 18.16 -16.87
N ALA A 257 20.02 18.70 -15.69
CA ALA A 257 21.35 19.21 -15.46
C ALA A 257 22.31 18.03 -15.68
N ALA A 258 23.08 18.12 -16.78
CA ALA A 258 24.12 17.16 -17.13
C ALA A 258 25.28 17.24 -16.14
#